data_AF-A0A423S4M8-F1
#
_entry.id   AF-A0A423S4M8-F1
#
_cell.length_a   1.000
_cell.length_b   1.000
_cell.length_c   1.000
_cell.angle_alpha   90.00
_cell.angle_beta   90.00
_cell.angle_gamma   90.00
#
_symmetry.space_group_name_H-M   'P 1'
#
loop_
_entity.id
_entity.type
_entity.pdbx_description
1 polymer ?
#
loop_
_entity_poly.entity_id
_entity_poly.type
_entity_poly.pdbx_seq_one_letter_code
_entity_poly.pdbx_strand_id
1 'polypeptide(L)'
;MSYHSLGLIRVNNKALRQPLEAREDAGGQDRDPYLIALGERVRSLRSIRGMTRKELARAAQVSERHLANLERGLGNVSILVLLQIAKAFNCVLAEIVGDVTTSSPEWLLIRELLQGRSEHDLQRARETLAQLFAGQVGQVGKNRSKQIALVGLRGAGKSTIGRMLAADIGYPFIELSDEIERVAGCGILEIHSLYGPTAYRRYEKRALEEALQLYPEMVLATPGGIVSEPATMNVMLSHCYTVWLKATPEDHMARVMAQGDFRPMAGNNEAMADLKRILAGREAFYSKADYVCMTSQLSLSEAFEGLRNHIRELAGLSLV
;
A
#
# COMPACT_ATOMS: atom_id res chain seq x y z
N MET A 1 -52.10 26.52 -19.49
CA MET A 1 -52.11 27.75 -18.67
C MET A 1 -51.86 27.36 -17.22
N SER A 2 -50.96 28.10 -16.59
CA SER A 2 -50.69 28.17 -15.14
C SER A 2 -49.83 27.06 -14.51
N TYR A 3 -48.59 27.49 -14.23
CA TYR A 3 -47.52 26.87 -13.45
C TYR A 3 -47.77 27.02 -11.94
N HIS A 4 -47.41 25.99 -11.17
CA HIS A 4 -47.00 26.05 -9.75
C HIS A 4 -45.93 24.97 -9.57
N SER A 5 -44.62 25.26 -9.71
CA SER A 5 -43.68 25.88 -8.76
C SER A 5 -43.41 25.05 -7.49
N LEU A 6 -42.58 24.01 -7.58
CA LEU A 6 -41.87 23.41 -6.45
C LEU A 6 -40.38 23.17 -6.82
N GLY A 7 -39.55 24.05 -6.25
CA GLY A 7 -38.11 24.01 -6.00
C GLY A 7 -37.21 22.99 -6.71
N LEU A 8 -36.59 23.42 -7.81
CA LEU A 8 -35.29 22.92 -8.26
C LEU A 8 -34.19 23.39 -7.29
N ILE A 9 -33.55 22.45 -6.60
CA ILE A 9 -32.32 22.72 -5.83
C ILE A 9 -31.20 23.05 -6.83
N ARG A 10 -30.93 24.34 -7.01
CA ARG A 10 -29.74 24.84 -7.71
C ARG A 10 -28.52 24.64 -6.82
N VAL A 11 -27.71 23.62 -7.11
CA VAL A 11 -26.36 23.50 -6.57
C VAL A 11 -25.51 24.61 -7.22
N ASN A 12 -25.23 25.66 -6.46
CA ASN A 12 -24.51 26.82 -6.94
C ASN A 12 -23.02 26.49 -7.09
N ASN A 13 -22.64 26.12 -8.32
CA ASN A 13 -21.30 25.74 -8.71
C ASN A 13 -20.44 27.00 -8.98
N LYS A 14 -20.17 27.78 -7.92
CA LYS A 14 -19.43 29.05 -8.00
C LYS A 14 -18.09 29.03 -7.26
N ALA A 15 -17.57 27.84 -6.91
CA ALA A 15 -16.34 27.68 -6.13
C ALA A 15 -15.09 27.28 -6.93
N LEU A 16 -15.13 27.25 -8.27
CA LEU A 16 -14.01 26.69 -9.07
C LEU A 16 -13.43 27.59 -10.16
N ARG A 17 -13.69 28.91 -10.17
CA ARG A 17 -13.00 29.83 -11.09
C ARG A 17 -12.85 31.22 -10.48
N GLN A 18 -11.64 31.58 -10.03
CA GLN A 18 -10.86 32.76 -10.45
C GLN A 18 -9.62 33.01 -9.54
N PRO A 19 -8.61 33.76 -10.02
CA PRO A 19 -7.20 33.36 -10.02
C PRO A 19 -6.36 33.90 -8.84
N LEU A 20 -5.14 33.36 -8.75
CA LEU A 20 -4.02 33.86 -7.93
C LEU A 20 -3.82 35.37 -8.12
N GLU A 21 -4.26 36.16 -7.15
CA GLU A 21 -3.73 37.52 -6.94
C GLU A 21 -3.05 37.56 -5.57
N ALA A 22 -1.73 37.72 -5.61
CA ALA A 22 -0.90 37.99 -4.46
C ALA A 22 -1.23 39.36 -3.88
N ARG A 23 -1.55 39.39 -2.58
CA ARG A 23 -1.30 40.54 -1.71
C ARG A 23 -0.78 40.05 -0.37
N GLU A 24 0.52 40.20 -0.19
CA GLU A 24 1.15 40.28 1.12
C GLU A 24 0.68 41.55 1.81
N ASP A 25 0.21 41.45 3.06
CA ASP A 25 0.86 42.15 4.18
C ASP A 25 0.30 41.73 5.56
N ALA A 26 1.24 41.25 6.38
CA ALA A 26 1.39 41.33 7.85
C ALA A 26 0.31 40.84 8.83
N GLY A 27 0.65 39.81 9.62
CA GLY A 27 0.45 39.89 11.09
C GLY A 27 -0.16 38.70 11.86
N GLY A 28 -0.57 37.61 11.22
CA GLY A 28 -1.05 36.41 11.92
C GLY A 28 -0.29 35.19 11.46
N GLN A 29 0.46 34.53 12.35
CA GLN A 29 0.95 33.18 12.08
C GLN A 29 -0.25 32.30 11.81
N ASP A 30 -0.50 31.98 10.55
CA ASP A 30 -1.44 30.94 10.15
C ASP A 30 -0.87 29.63 10.72
N ARG A 31 -1.43 29.20 11.84
CA ARG A 31 -0.89 28.09 12.62
C ARG A 31 -1.23 26.81 11.88
N ASP A 32 -0.22 26.00 11.58
CA ASP A 32 -0.43 24.72 10.92
C ASP A 32 -1.43 23.87 11.75
N PRO A 33 -2.59 23.48 11.17
CA PRO A 33 -3.62 22.72 11.87
C PRO A 33 -3.09 21.42 12.49
N TYR A 34 -2.09 20.80 11.88
CA TYR A 34 -1.47 19.59 12.38
C TYR A 34 -0.67 19.85 13.67
N LEU A 35 0.06 20.96 13.74
CA LEU A 35 0.81 21.36 14.94
C LEU A 35 -0.12 21.71 16.10
N ILE A 36 -1.28 22.31 15.82
CA ILE A 36 -2.32 22.54 16.83
C ILE A 36 -2.82 21.19 17.38
N ALA A 37 -3.22 20.27 16.51
CA ALA A 37 -3.71 18.95 16.91
C ALA A 37 -2.63 18.13 17.65
N LEU A 38 -1.37 18.22 17.24
CA LEU A 38 -0.23 17.64 17.96
C LEU A 38 -0.10 18.21 19.39
N GLY A 39 -0.19 19.53 19.52
CA GLY A 39 -0.14 20.21 20.82
C GLY A 39 -1.29 19.83 21.74
N GLU A 40 -2.51 19.71 21.20
CA GLU A 40 -3.69 19.23 21.92
C GLU A 40 -3.52 17.79 22.40
N ARG A 41 -3.00 16.89 21.55
CA ARG A 41 -2.72 15.50 21.91
C ARG A 41 -1.72 15.39 23.05
N VAL A 42 -0.61 16.14 23.01
CA VAL A 42 0.37 16.16 24.11
C VAL A 42 -0.27 16.70 25.40
N ARG A 43 -1.08 17.75 25.31
CA ARG A 43 -1.78 18.30 26.48
C ARG A 43 -2.76 17.29 27.08
N SER A 44 -3.53 16.59 26.23
CA SER A 44 -4.49 15.57 26.66
C SER A 44 -3.79 14.38 27.32
N LEU A 45 -2.73 13.85 26.70
CA LEU A 45 -1.91 12.78 27.30
C LEU A 45 -1.33 13.20 28.65
N ARG A 46 -0.83 14.43 28.75
CA ARG A 46 -0.33 14.99 29.99
C ARG A 46 -1.42 15.03 31.08
N SER A 47 -2.62 15.49 30.71
CA SER A 47 -3.77 15.58 31.62
C SER A 47 -4.22 14.21 32.10
N ILE A 48 -4.33 13.22 31.20
CA ILE A 48 -4.72 11.84 31.53
C ILE A 48 -3.74 11.21 32.52
N ARG A 49 -2.44 11.53 32.40
CA ARG A 49 -1.39 11.01 33.27
C ARG A 49 -1.17 11.83 34.54
N GLY A 50 -2.02 12.83 34.81
CA GLY A 50 -1.95 13.65 36.01
C GLY A 50 -0.68 14.51 36.13
N MET A 51 0.01 14.79 35.01
CA MET A 51 1.27 15.53 35.02
C MET A 51 1.05 17.04 34.83
N THR A 52 1.79 17.84 35.57
CA THR A 52 1.95 19.28 35.26
C THR A 52 2.90 19.47 34.08
N ARG A 53 2.81 20.61 33.40
CA ARG A 53 3.71 20.93 32.28
C ARG A 53 5.18 20.95 32.75
N LYS A 54 5.44 21.48 33.95
CA LYS A 54 6.78 21.53 34.55
C LYS A 54 7.35 20.14 34.83
N GLU A 55 6.52 19.21 35.31
CA GLU A 55 6.94 17.81 35.54
C GLU A 55 7.26 17.11 34.23
N LEU A 56 6.42 17.27 33.20
CA LEU A 56 6.68 16.71 31.88
C LEU A 56 7.96 17.29 31.26
N ALA A 57 8.16 18.60 31.36
CA ALA A 57 9.36 19.27 30.86
C ALA A 57 10.63 18.69 31.50
N ARG A 58 10.61 18.49 32.83
CA ARG A 58 11.71 17.86 33.56
C ARG A 58 11.93 16.41 33.13
N ALA A 59 10.87 15.60 33.04
CA ALA A 59 10.96 14.20 32.67
C ALA A 59 11.46 14.00 31.22
N ALA A 60 11.03 14.86 30.30
CA ALA A 60 11.46 14.85 28.90
C ALA A 60 12.78 15.61 28.65
N GLN A 61 13.41 16.20 29.68
CA GLN A 61 14.64 17.00 29.55
C GLN A 61 14.51 18.15 28.53
N VAL A 62 13.37 18.84 28.52
CA VAL A 62 13.10 20.00 27.67
C VAL A 62 12.69 21.21 28.50
N SER A 63 12.81 22.42 27.92
CA SER A 63 12.36 23.63 28.64
C SER A 63 10.83 23.70 28.71
N GLU A 64 10.30 24.18 29.84
CA GLU A 64 8.86 24.36 30.04
C GLU A 64 8.26 25.33 29.00
N ARG A 65 9.02 26.34 28.56
CA ARG A 65 8.65 27.25 27.48
C ARG A 65 8.50 26.52 26.15
N HIS A 66 9.43 25.62 25.82
CA HIS A 66 9.36 24.83 24.58
C HIS A 66 8.14 23.90 24.60
N LEU A 67 7.86 23.27 25.74
CA LEU A 67 6.67 22.44 25.91
C LEU A 67 5.37 23.26 25.86
N ALA A 68 5.36 24.49 26.38
CA ALA A 68 4.21 25.39 26.28
C ALA A 68 3.95 25.84 24.83
N ASN A 69 5.01 26.09 24.05
CA ASN A 69 4.91 26.40 22.63
C ASN A 69 4.35 25.19 21.87
N LEU A 70 4.89 23.99 22.13
CA LEU A 70 4.39 22.75 21.55
C LEU A 70 2.89 22.53 21.83
N GLU A 71 2.46 22.64 23.09
CA GLU A 71 1.05 22.45 23.46
C GLU A 71 0.12 23.50 22.83
N ARG A 72 0.64 24.64 22.39
CA ARG A 72 -0.09 25.70 21.69
C ARG A 72 0.00 25.58 20.16
N GLY A 73 0.73 24.59 19.65
CA GLY A 73 1.00 24.42 18.22
C GLY A 73 1.92 25.50 17.64
N LEU A 74 2.82 26.06 18.46
CA LEU A 74 3.73 27.14 18.06
C LEU A 74 5.11 26.60 17.69
N GLY A 75 5.45 26.72 16.41
CA GLY A 75 6.77 26.38 15.86
C GLY A 75 6.99 24.88 15.65
N ASN A 76 8.02 24.56 14.88
CA ASN A 76 8.39 23.17 14.61
C ASN A 76 9.12 22.58 15.80
N VAL A 77 8.64 21.42 16.25
CA VAL A 77 9.32 20.60 17.27
C VAL A 77 10.22 19.58 16.59
N SER A 78 11.41 19.36 17.13
CA SER A 78 12.31 18.33 16.59
C SER A 78 11.78 16.92 16.95
N ILE A 79 12.03 15.96 16.07
CA ILE A 79 11.65 14.56 16.30
C ILE A 79 12.30 13.98 17.57
N LEU A 80 13.50 14.44 17.92
CA LEU A 80 14.20 14.03 19.14
C LEU A 80 13.47 14.50 20.40
N VAL A 81 12.96 15.73 20.39
CA VAL A 81 12.13 16.26 21.48
C VAL A 81 10.84 15.46 21.61
N LEU A 82 10.19 15.14 20.48
CA LEU A 82 8.99 14.29 20.51
C LEU A 82 9.26 12.90 21.07
N LEU A 83 10.40 12.29 20.73
CA LEU A 83 10.82 11.00 21.30
C LEU A 83 11.12 11.08 22.80
N GLN A 84 11.70 12.17 23.28
CA GLN A 84 11.91 12.38 24.71
C GLN A 84 10.59 12.54 25.47
N ILE A 85 9.64 13.28 24.91
CA ILE A 85 8.28 13.41 25.46
C ILE A 85 7.56 12.05 25.45
N ALA A 86 7.68 11.26 24.38
CA ALA A 86 7.13 9.91 24.29
C ALA A 86 7.67 9.00 25.40
N LYS A 87 8.99 9.03 25.62
CA LYS A 87 9.64 8.29 26.72
C LYS A 87 9.19 8.77 28.09
N ALA A 88 9.06 10.09 28.31
CA ALA A 88 8.55 10.65 29.56
C ALA A 88 7.10 10.23 29.83
N PHE A 89 6.32 10.10 28.77
CA PHE A 89 5.01 9.49 28.82
C PHE A 89 5.04 7.98 28.80
N ASN A 90 6.13 7.25 28.70
CA ASN A 90 6.06 5.78 28.53
C ASN A 90 5.02 5.38 27.46
N CYS A 91 5.05 6.05 26.31
CA CYS A 91 4.12 5.88 25.21
C CYS A 91 4.87 5.83 23.88
N VAL A 92 4.21 5.33 22.83
CA VAL A 92 4.83 5.31 21.50
C VAL A 92 4.70 6.68 20.83
N LEU A 93 5.67 7.04 19.97
CA LEU A 93 5.66 8.32 19.26
C LEU A 93 4.36 8.56 18.45
N ALA A 94 3.76 7.48 17.93
CA ALA A 94 2.50 7.54 17.19
C ALA A 94 1.31 8.05 18.03
N GLU A 95 1.34 7.92 19.36
CA GLU A 95 0.30 8.50 20.23
C GLU A 95 0.37 10.03 20.28
N ILE A 96 1.57 10.58 20.12
CA ILE A 96 1.80 12.03 20.11
C ILE A 96 1.50 12.62 18.73
N VAL A 97 2.11 12.04 17.70
CA VAL A 97 1.97 12.45 16.29
C VAL A 97 0.55 12.21 15.77
N GLY A 98 -0.14 11.25 16.40
CA GLY A 98 -1.49 10.78 16.16
C GLY A 98 -1.76 10.33 14.73
N ASP A 99 -1.80 9.02 14.60
CA ASP A 99 -2.14 8.29 13.38
C ASP A 99 -3.54 7.66 13.55
N VAL A 100 -4.12 7.11 12.49
CA VAL A 100 -5.40 6.39 12.52
C VAL A 100 -5.39 5.30 13.61
N THR A 101 -4.23 4.69 13.84
CA THR A 101 -4.00 3.66 14.87
C THR A 101 -4.03 4.16 16.32
N THR A 102 -4.12 5.47 16.56
CA THR A 102 -4.22 6.08 17.90
C THR A 102 -5.46 6.95 18.07
N SER A 103 -6.35 6.92 17.07
CA SER A 103 -7.58 7.72 17.03
C SER A 103 -8.75 7.08 17.80
N SER A 104 -8.66 5.79 18.14
CA SER A 104 -9.70 5.03 18.84
C SER A 104 -9.09 4.15 19.95
N PRO A 105 -9.74 4.04 21.13
CA PRO A 105 -9.33 3.11 22.16
C PRO A 105 -9.17 1.66 21.66
N GLU A 106 -10.06 1.21 20.77
CA GLU A 106 -9.99 -0.14 20.20
C GLU A 106 -8.72 -0.36 19.36
N TRP A 107 -8.30 0.65 18.58
CA TRP A 107 -7.06 0.58 17.81
C TRP A 107 -5.83 0.49 18.71
N LEU A 108 -5.84 1.19 19.86
CA LEU A 108 -4.76 1.09 20.85
C LEU A 108 -4.70 -0.30 21.48
N LEU A 109 -5.84 -0.88 21.86
CA LEU A 109 -5.90 -2.23 22.43
C LEU A 109 -5.44 -3.29 21.42
N ILE A 110 -5.87 -3.20 20.16
CA ILE A 110 -5.43 -4.11 19.09
C ILE A 110 -3.92 -4.00 18.89
N ARG A 111 -3.38 -2.77 18.86
CA ARG A 111 -1.94 -2.55 18.70
C ARG A 111 -1.13 -3.19 19.83
N GLU A 112 -1.59 -3.04 21.07
CA GLU A 112 -0.94 -3.65 22.24
C GLU A 112 -0.93 -5.18 22.16
N LEU A 113 -2.03 -5.81 21.69
CA LEU A 113 -2.08 -7.26 21.48
C LEU A 113 -1.05 -7.77 20.47
N LEU A 114 -0.80 -6.98 19.42
CA LEU A 114 0.12 -7.30 18.33
C LEU A 114 1.58 -6.90 18.64
N GLN A 115 1.82 -6.06 19.63
CA GLN A 115 3.15 -5.58 19.97
C GLN A 115 4.04 -6.72 20.47
N GLY A 116 5.26 -6.80 19.94
CA GLY A 116 6.26 -7.81 20.34
C GLY A 116 5.97 -9.24 19.85
N ARG A 117 4.94 -9.43 19.00
CA ARG A 117 4.63 -10.74 18.39
C ARG A 117 5.60 -11.08 17.26
N SER A 118 5.74 -12.38 16.98
CA SER A 118 6.54 -12.85 15.86
C SER A 118 5.87 -12.52 14.52
N GLU A 119 6.64 -12.46 13.43
CA GLU A 119 6.09 -12.28 12.07
C GLU A 119 5.02 -13.34 11.72
N HIS A 120 5.20 -14.56 12.21
CA HIS A 120 4.24 -15.65 12.03
C HIS A 120 2.92 -15.38 12.77
N ASP A 121 2.97 -14.90 14.01
CA ASP A 121 1.78 -14.54 14.77
C ASP A 121 1.05 -13.34 14.18
N LEU A 122 1.81 -12.33 13.71
CA LEU A 122 1.25 -11.17 13.01
C LEU A 122 0.58 -11.58 11.70
N GLN A 123 1.17 -12.51 10.96
CA GLN A 123 0.56 -13.08 9.76
C GLN A 123 -0.75 -13.80 10.10
N ARG A 124 -0.76 -14.66 11.11
CA ARG A 124 -1.97 -15.37 11.57
C ARG A 124 -3.06 -14.40 12.02
N ALA A 125 -2.69 -13.34 12.75
CA ALA A 125 -3.63 -12.29 13.16
C ALA A 125 -4.24 -11.58 11.95
N ARG A 126 -3.41 -11.17 10.98
CA ARG A 126 -3.86 -10.57 9.72
C ARG A 126 -4.84 -11.47 8.97
N GLU A 127 -4.53 -12.76 8.83
CA GLU A 127 -5.39 -13.73 8.12
C GLU A 127 -6.72 -13.94 8.85
N THR A 128 -6.69 -14.01 10.18
CA THR A 128 -7.91 -14.14 11.02
C THR A 128 -8.80 -12.90 10.87
N LEU A 129 -8.22 -11.70 10.93
CA LEU A 129 -8.97 -10.45 10.75
C LEU A 129 -9.53 -10.35 9.33
N ALA A 130 -8.75 -10.74 8.31
CA ALA A 130 -9.22 -10.76 6.93
C ALA A 130 -10.42 -11.71 6.77
N GLN A 131 -10.39 -12.89 7.37
CA GLN A 131 -11.52 -13.84 7.36
C GLN A 131 -12.73 -13.34 8.16
N LEU A 132 -12.50 -12.63 9.26
CA LEU A 132 -13.58 -12.07 10.08
C LEU A 132 -14.33 -10.95 9.33
N PHE A 133 -13.60 -10.08 8.63
CA PHE A 133 -14.18 -8.93 7.93
C PHE A 133 -14.53 -9.21 6.46
N ALA A 134 -14.14 -10.37 5.94
CA ALA A 134 -14.53 -10.90 4.64
C ALA A 134 -16.03 -10.85 4.34
N GLY A 135 -16.88 -10.98 5.37
CA GLY A 135 -18.34 -10.95 5.23
C GLY A 135 -18.94 -9.55 5.01
N GLN A 136 -18.22 -8.47 5.32
CA GLN A 136 -18.69 -7.09 5.19
C GLN A 136 -18.27 -6.43 3.87
N VAL A 137 -17.24 -6.98 3.21
CA VAL A 137 -16.72 -6.52 1.92
C VAL A 137 -16.81 -7.71 0.96
N GLY A 138 -17.93 -7.81 0.22
CA GLY A 138 -18.23 -8.77 -0.85
C GLY A 138 -17.42 -10.09 -0.92
N GLN A 139 -18.07 -11.22 -0.63
CA GLN A 139 -17.58 -12.61 -0.83
C GLN A 139 -16.07 -12.81 -1.03
N VAL A 140 -15.27 -12.52 0.01
CA VAL A 140 -13.88 -13.00 0.04
C VAL A 140 -13.88 -14.53 0.07
N GLY A 141 -13.06 -15.15 -0.78
CA GLY A 141 -12.51 -16.48 -0.49
C GLY A 141 -13.21 -17.71 -1.07
N LYS A 142 -14.37 -17.63 -1.75
CA LYS A 142 -14.99 -18.86 -2.28
C LYS A 142 -14.20 -19.52 -3.42
N ASN A 143 -13.36 -18.76 -4.13
CA ASN A 143 -12.67 -19.21 -5.35
C ASN A 143 -11.18 -18.81 -5.42
N ARG A 144 -10.46 -18.67 -4.29
CA ARG A 144 -9.03 -18.27 -4.31
C ARG A 144 -8.18 -19.14 -5.24
N SER A 145 -8.43 -20.45 -5.25
CA SER A 145 -7.73 -21.40 -6.12
C SER A 145 -7.97 -21.19 -7.61
N LYS A 146 -9.03 -20.48 -7.98
CA LYS A 146 -9.42 -20.19 -9.37
C LYS A 146 -8.93 -18.82 -9.87
N GLN A 147 -8.57 -17.92 -8.95
CA GLN A 147 -8.03 -16.60 -9.27
C GLN A 147 -6.55 -16.59 -8.90
N ILE A 148 -5.68 -16.81 -9.87
CA ILE A 148 -4.24 -16.98 -9.65
C ILE A 148 -3.52 -15.68 -9.94
N ALA A 149 -2.88 -15.05 -8.95
CA ALA A 149 -2.14 -13.81 -9.14
C ALA A 149 -0.63 -14.01 -9.10
N LEU A 150 0.05 -13.65 -10.18
CA LEU A 150 1.50 -13.71 -10.31
C LEU A 150 2.12 -12.41 -9.84
N VAL A 151 3.01 -12.49 -8.84
CA VAL A 151 3.76 -11.37 -8.28
C VAL A 151 5.26 -11.54 -8.52
N GLY A 152 5.98 -10.42 -8.59
CA GLY A 152 7.43 -10.40 -8.81
C GLY A 152 7.85 -9.17 -9.61
N LEU A 153 9.14 -8.84 -9.57
CA LEU A 153 9.66 -7.69 -10.32
C LEU A 153 9.52 -7.88 -11.84
N ARG A 154 9.65 -6.78 -12.59
CA ARG A 154 9.76 -6.83 -14.05
C ARG A 154 10.92 -7.76 -14.44
N GLY A 155 10.76 -8.55 -15.49
CA GLY A 155 11.71 -9.62 -15.83
C GLY A 155 11.54 -10.94 -15.06
N ALA A 156 10.63 -11.04 -14.08
CA ALA A 156 10.34 -12.32 -13.40
C ALA A 156 9.74 -13.40 -14.33
N GLY A 157 9.25 -13.05 -15.52
CA GLY A 157 8.55 -13.96 -16.41
C GLY A 157 7.02 -14.02 -16.23
N LYS A 158 6.42 -13.10 -15.47
CA LYS A 158 4.96 -13.07 -15.18
C LYS A 158 4.08 -13.18 -16.43
N SER A 159 4.32 -12.36 -17.45
CA SER A 159 3.49 -12.39 -18.65
C SER A 159 3.72 -13.65 -19.49
N THR A 160 4.94 -14.18 -19.54
CA THR A 160 5.26 -15.40 -20.30
C THR A 160 4.69 -16.65 -19.61
N ILE A 161 5.08 -16.89 -18.36
CA ILE A 161 4.64 -18.05 -17.57
C ILE A 161 3.13 -17.97 -17.31
N GLY A 162 2.59 -16.78 -17.08
CA GLY A 162 1.17 -16.58 -16.86
C GLY A 162 0.32 -16.91 -18.07
N ARG A 163 0.72 -16.51 -19.29
CA ARG A 163 0.03 -16.91 -20.52
C ARG A 163 0.06 -18.43 -20.73
N MET A 164 1.20 -19.07 -20.48
CA MET A 164 1.33 -20.53 -20.57
C MET A 164 0.42 -21.24 -19.57
N LEU A 165 0.39 -20.76 -18.32
CA LEU A 165 -0.45 -21.32 -17.26
C LEU A 165 -1.93 -21.16 -17.58
N ALA A 166 -2.35 -19.97 -17.99
CA ALA A 166 -3.72 -19.67 -18.37
C ALA A 166 -4.21 -20.59 -19.50
N ALA A 167 -3.37 -20.80 -20.52
CA ALA A 167 -3.68 -21.71 -21.62
C ALA A 167 -3.79 -23.19 -21.17
N ASP A 168 -2.92 -23.65 -20.26
CA ASP A 168 -2.96 -25.04 -19.74
C ASP A 168 -4.21 -25.34 -18.92
N ILE A 169 -4.62 -24.41 -18.05
CA ILE A 169 -5.78 -24.60 -17.16
C ILE A 169 -7.09 -24.09 -17.76
N GLY A 170 -7.06 -23.51 -18.95
CA GLY A 170 -8.23 -23.00 -19.67
C GLY A 170 -8.80 -21.69 -19.13
N TYR A 171 -7.99 -20.87 -18.47
CA TYR A 171 -8.40 -19.59 -17.87
C TYR A 171 -7.98 -18.40 -18.75
N PRO A 172 -8.66 -17.24 -18.66
CA PRO A 172 -8.19 -16.01 -19.27
C PRO A 172 -6.91 -15.53 -18.57
N PHE A 173 -5.99 -15.00 -19.38
CA PHE A 173 -4.82 -14.29 -18.88
C PHE A 173 -5.08 -12.78 -18.88
N ILE A 174 -4.93 -12.14 -17.72
CA ILE A 174 -5.18 -10.72 -17.52
C ILE A 174 -3.87 -10.04 -17.10
N GLU A 175 -3.49 -8.95 -17.78
CA GLU A 175 -2.43 -8.06 -17.30
C GLU A 175 -3.08 -6.90 -16.55
N LEU A 176 -2.76 -6.75 -15.26
CA LEU A 176 -3.36 -5.69 -14.44
C LEU A 176 -2.95 -4.29 -14.93
N SER A 177 -1.81 -4.15 -15.63
CA SER A 177 -1.46 -2.89 -16.31
C SER A 177 -2.53 -2.45 -17.31
N ASP A 178 -3.08 -3.40 -18.06
CA ASP A 178 -4.05 -3.11 -19.13
C ASP A 178 -5.40 -2.77 -18.51
N GLU A 179 -5.76 -3.43 -17.41
CA GLU A 179 -6.93 -3.08 -16.62
C GLU A 179 -6.79 -1.69 -15.96
N ILE A 180 -5.58 -1.29 -15.53
CA ILE A 180 -5.32 0.06 -15.03
C ILE A 180 -5.58 1.10 -16.12
N GLU A 181 -5.09 0.87 -17.34
CA GLU A 181 -5.31 1.77 -18.47
C GLU A 181 -6.79 1.83 -18.86
N ARG A 182 -7.48 0.68 -18.88
CA ARG A 182 -8.92 0.59 -19.11
C ARG A 182 -9.72 1.41 -18.11
N VAL A 183 -9.41 1.27 -16.81
CA VAL A 183 -10.11 1.99 -15.73
C VAL A 183 -9.78 3.48 -15.73
N ALA A 184 -8.54 3.86 -16.03
CA ALA A 184 -8.11 5.25 -16.08
C ALA A 184 -8.52 5.98 -17.37
N GLY A 185 -8.80 5.23 -18.44
CA GLY A 185 -9.11 5.78 -19.77
C GLY A 185 -7.91 6.42 -20.47
N CYS A 186 -6.69 6.17 -20.00
CA CYS A 186 -5.44 6.73 -20.50
C CYS A 186 -4.26 5.80 -20.19
N GLY A 187 -3.12 5.99 -20.87
CA GLY A 187 -1.95 5.14 -20.69
C GLY A 187 -1.25 5.34 -19.35
N ILE A 188 -0.54 4.32 -18.84
CA ILE A 188 0.17 4.42 -17.53
C ILE A 188 1.15 5.60 -17.49
N LEU A 189 1.84 5.88 -18.59
CA LEU A 189 2.75 7.03 -18.69
C LEU A 189 2.00 8.35 -18.50
N GLU A 190 0.83 8.49 -19.11
CA GLU A 190 -0.03 9.68 -18.97
C GLU A 190 -0.56 9.80 -17.54
N ILE A 191 -0.90 8.68 -16.89
CA ILE A 191 -1.30 8.68 -15.48
C ILE A 191 -0.19 9.29 -14.61
N HIS A 192 1.04 8.82 -14.79
CA HIS A 192 2.17 9.34 -14.04
C HIS A 192 2.48 10.80 -14.35
N SER A 193 2.42 11.21 -15.62
CA SER A 193 2.71 12.58 -16.04
C SER A 193 1.64 13.60 -15.63
N LEU A 194 0.36 13.24 -15.68
CA LEU A 194 -0.76 14.16 -15.47
C LEU A 194 -1.32 14.11 -14.04
N TYR A 195 -1.38 12.92 -13.43
CA TYR A 195 -2.07 12.72 -12.14
C TYR A 195 -1.13 12.27 -11.02
N GLY A 196 0.09 11.84 -11.36
CA GLY A 196 1.12 11.46 -10.41
C GLY A 196 0.94 10.07 -9.77
N PRO A 197 1.90 9.68 -8.91
CA PRO A 197 1.99 8.32 -8.37
C PRO A 197 0.84 7.97 -7.43
N THR A 198 0.31 8.92 -6.66
CA THR A 198 -0.84 8.67 -5.77
C THR A 198 -2.10 8.32 -6.55
N ALA A 199 -2.32 8.96 -7.70
CA ALA A 199 -3.45 8.62 -8.57
C ALA A 199 -3.27 7.23 -9.19
N TYR A 200 -2.06 6.90 -9.65
CA TYR A 200 -1.73 5.56 -10.13
C TYR A 200 -2.09 4.49 -9.09
N ARG A 201 -1.76 4.66 -7.81
CA ARG A 201 -2.12 3.69 -6.75
C ARG A 201 -3.63 3.52 -6.57
N ARG A 202 -4.41 4.60 -6.71
CA ARG A 202 -5.88 4.51 -6.68
C ARG A 202 -6.42 3.71 -7.86
N TYR A 203 -5.90 3.96 -9.07
CA TYR A 203 -6.29 3.20 -10.27
C TYR A 203 -5.84 1.74 -10.19
N GLU A 204 -4.64 1.46 -9.69
CA GLU A 204 -4.12 0.10 -9.45
C GLU A 204 -5.02 -0.70 -8.52
N LYS A 205 -5.43 -0.11 -7.39
CA LYS A 205 -6.37 -0.75 -6.45
C LYS A 205 -7.72 -1.03 -7.11
N ARG A 206 -8.30 -0.02 -7.77
CA ARG A 206 -9.61 -0.13 -8.40
C ARG A 206 -9.63 -1.14 -9.54
N ALA A 207 -8.59 -1.15 -10.38
CA ALA A 207 -8.45 -2.12 -11.47
C ALA A 207 -8.37 -3.56 -10.94
N LEU A 208 -7.66 -3.78 -9.82
CA LEU A 208 -7.63 -5.08 -9.16
C LEU A 208 -9.02 -5.49 -8.67
N GLU A 209 -9.72 -4.60 -7.96
CA GLU A 209 -11.07 -4.87 -7.44
C GLU A 209 -12.07 -5.18 -8.57
N GLU A 210 -12.03 -4.41 -9.67
CA GLU A 210 -12.88 -4.66 -10.85
C GLU A 210 -12.52 -5.99 -11.54
N ALA A 211 -11.23 -6.30 -11.73
CA ALA A 211 -10.80 -7.55 -12.35
C ALA A 211 -11.26 -8.78 -11.53
N LEU A 212 -11.19 -8.71 -10.21
CA LEU A 212 -11.66 -9.78 -9.32
C LEU A 212 -13.16 -10.04 -9.42
N GLN A 213 -13.95 -9.01 -9.73
CA GLN A 213 -15.40 -9.13 -9.92
C GLN A 213 -15.76 -9.65 -11.32
N LEU A 214 -15.04 -9.19 -12.34
CA LEU A 214 -15.31 -9.53 -13.74
C LEU A 214 -14.87 -10.94 -14.09
N TYR A 215 -13.75 -11.41 -13.52
CA TYR A 215 -13.13 -12.68 -13.90
C TYR A 215 -13.11 -13.67 -12.70
N PRO A 216 -14.14 -14.54 -12.57
CA PRO A 216 -14.20 -15.52 -11.48
C PRO A 216 -13.12 -16.62 -11.58
N GLU A 217 -12.59 -16.84 -12.78
CA GLU A 217 -11.49 -17.76 -13.10
C GLU A 217 -10.48 -16.97 -13.94
N MET A 218 -9.24 -16.82 -13.47
CA MET A 218 -8.21 -16.05 -14.20
C MET A 218 -6.79 -16.36 -13.74
N VAL A 219 -5.83 -16.05 -14.61
CA VAL A 219 -4.42 -15.86 -14.27
C VAL A 219 -4.07 -14.38 -14.45
N LEU A 220 -3.74 -13.69 -13.37
CA LEU A 220 -3.48 -12.26 -13.30
C LEU A 220 -1.98 -11.99 -13.18
N ALA A 221 -1.38 -11.26 -14.13
CA ALA A 221 -0.04 -10.69 -13.98
C ALA A 221 -0.12 -9.30 -13.36
N THR A 222 0.61 -9.08 -12.27
CA THR A 222 0.58 -7.80 -11.54
C THR A 222 1.79 -6.90 -11.84
N PRO A 223 1.69 -5.57 -11.70
CA PRO A 223 2.85 -4.69 -11.71
C PRO A 223 3.78 -5.03 -10.54
N GLY A 224 5.10 -5.00 -10.77
CA GLY A 224 6.08 -5.34 -9.71
C GLY A 224 6.07 -4.38 -8.51
N GLY A 225 5.34 -3.26 -8.57
CA GLY A 225 5.17 -2.31 -7.49
C GLY A 225 3.95 -2.55 -6.61
N ILE A 226 3.08 -3.52 -6.93
CA ILE A 226 1.81 -3.74 -6.23
C ILE A 226 2.01 -4.08 -4.75
N VAL A 227 3.10 -4.79 -4.44
CA VAL A 227 3.47 -5.19 -3.07
C VAL A 227 3.90 -4.03 -2.18
N SER A 228 4.16 -2.87 -2.76
CA SER A 228 4.52 -1.65 -2.01
C SER A 228 3.29 -0.88 -1.53
N GLU A 229 2.08 -1.33 -1.86
CA GLU A 229 0.82 -0.72 -1.42
C GLU A 229 0.03 -1.72 -0.56
N PRO A 230 0.10 -1.63 0.79
CA PRO A 230 -0.49 -2.62 1.68
C PRO A 230 -2.00 -2.83 1.48
N ALA A 231 -2.74 -1.76 1.16
CA ALA A 231 -4.18 -1.84 0.92
C ALA A 231 -4.50 -2.73 -0.28
N THR A 232 -3.82 -2.51 -1.40
CA THR A 232 -3.99 -3.30 -2.63
C THR A 232 -3.50 -4.73 -2.45
N MET A 233 -2.34 -4.90 -1.80
CA MET A 233 -1.77 -6.21 -1.53
C MET A 233 -2.69 -7.08 -0.65
N ASN A 234 -3.33 -6.50 0.38
CA ASN A 234 -4.29 -7.23 1.21
C ASN A 234 -5.53 -7.68 0.43
N VAL A 235 -6.04 -6.87 -0.49
CA VAL A 235 -7.14 -7.28 -1.40
C VAL A 235 -6.70 -8.50 -2.21
N MET A 236 -5.53 -8.42 -2.85
CA MET A 236 -4.99 -9.52 -3.66
C MET A 236 -4.79 -10.81 -2.84
N LEU A 237 -4.15 -10.72 -1.67
CA LEU A 237 -3.91 -11.88 -0.80
C LEU A 237 -5.21 -12.52 -0.29
N SER A 238 -6.28 -11.74 -0.16
CA SER A 238 -7.56 -12.24 0.33
C SER A 238 -8.39 -12.94 -0.75
N HIS A 239 -8.22 -12.56 -2.03
CA HIS A 239 -9.05 -13.05 -3.14
C HIS A 239 -8.34 -14.01 -4.08
N CYS A 240 -7.01 -13.93 -4.17
CA CYS A 240 -6.23 -14.73 -5.11
C CYS A 240 -5.43 -15.82 -4.41
N TYR A 241 -5.14 -16.89 -5.14
CA TYR A 241 -3.97 -17.71 -4.91
C TYR A 241 -2.76 -17.01 -5.51
N THR A 242 -1.83 -16.60 -4.66
CA THR A 242 -0.71 -15.75 -5.05
C THR A 242 0.56 -16.57 -5.27
N VAL A 243 1.21 -16.35 -6.41
CA VAL A 243 2.44 -17.03 -6.79
C VAL A 243 3.54 -16.01 -6.99
N TRP A 244 4.60 -16.11 -6.21
CA TRP A 244 5.80 -15.32 -6.42
C TRP A 244 6.73 -16.00 -7.43
N LEU A 245 6.88 -15.37 -8.59
CA LEU A 245 7.94 -15.72 -9.55
C LEU A 245 9.25 -15.06 -9.08
N LYS A 246 10.11 -15.85 -8.44
CA LYS A 246 11.38 -15.39 -7.90
C LYS A 246 12.49 -15.55 -8.94
N ALA A 247 13.26 -14.49 -9.15
CA ALA A 247 14.47 -14.53 -9.95
C ALA A 247 15.59 -13.75 -9.24
N THR A 248 16.83 -14.04 -9.59
CA THR A 248 18.00 -13.28 -9.17
C THR A 248 17.96 -11.89 -9.81
N PRO A 249 18.56 -10.87 -9.16
CA PRO A 249 18.71 -9.54 -9.75
C PRO A 249 19.34 -9.58 -11.15
N GLU A 250 20.32 -10.45 -11.35
CA GLU A 250 21.03 -10.63 -12.61
C GLU A 250 20.09 -11.14 -13.72
N ASP A 251 19.25 -12.14 -13.44
CA ASP A 251 18.27 -12.66 -14.41
C ASP A 251 17.17 -11.65 -14.72
N HIS A 252 16.71 -10.90 -13.70
CA HIS A 252 15.78 -9.79 -13.90
C HIS A 252 16.34 -8.77 -14.89
N MET A 253 17.58 -8.33 -14.68
CA MET A 253 18.23 -7.36 -15.55
C MET A 253 18.41 -7.90 -16.97
N ALA A 254 18.95 -9.11 -17.11
CA ALA A 254 19.20 -9.72 -18.41
C ALA A 254 17.91 -9.84 -19.26
N ARG A 255 16.80 -10.27 -18.63
CA ARG A 255 15.50 -10.40 -19.30
C ARG A 255 14.89 -9.05 -19.68
N VAL A 256 15.03 -8.04 -18.83
CA VAL A 256 14.52 -6.68 -19.13
C VAL A 256 15.32 -6.04 -20.27
N MET A 257 16.63 -6.24 -20.31
CA MET A 257 17.49 -5.81 -21.41
C MET A 257 17.14 -6.48 -22.73
N ALA A 258 16.91 -7.79 -22.73
CA ALA A 258 16.49 -8.54 -23.92
C ALA A 258 15.15 -8.05 -24.49
N GLN A 259 14.29 -7.45 -23.66
CA GLN A 259 13.02 -6.86 -24.07
C GLN A 259 13.16 -5.42 -24.62
N GLY A 260 14.38 -4.91 -24.77
CA GLY A 260 14.64 -3.56 -25.30
C GLY A 260 14.31 -2.43 -24.32
N ASP A 261 14.06 -2.76 -23.05
CA ASP A 261 13.78 -1.77 -22.02
C ASP A 261 15.08 -1.37 -21.32
N PHE A 262 15.74 -0.36 -21.86
CA PHE A 262 17.00 0.17 -21.34
C PHE A 262 16.83 1.14 -20.17
N ARG A 263 15.58 1.46 -19.75
CA ARG A 263 15.32 2.37 -18.62
C ARG A 263 16.07 2.02 -17.33
N PRO A 264 16.30 0.72 -16.98
CA PRO A 264 17.13 0.38 -15.84
C PRO A 264 18.59 0.81 -15.98
N MET A 265 19.13 0.92 -17.20
CA MET A 265 20.55 1.22 -17.47
C MET A 265 20.80 2.60 -18.07
N ALA A 266 19.77 3.34 -18.47
CA ALA A 266 19.89 4.66 -19.05
C ALA A 266 20.44 5.65 -18.00
N GLY A 267 21.77 5.72 -17.93
CA GLY A 267 22.51 6.69 -17.13
C GLY A 267 23.02 6.25 -15.76
N ASN A 268 23.12 4.95 -15.43
CA ASN A 268 23.57 4.57 -14.08
C ASN A 268 24.46 3.31 -13.99
N ASN A 269 25.72 3.49 -13.55
CA ASN A 269 26.60 2.41 -13.09
C ASN A 269 26.08 1.72 -11.81
N GLU A 270 25.13 2.35 -11.11
CA GLU A 270 24.50 1.82 -9.89
C GLU A 270 23.17 1.10 -10.13
N ALA A 271 22.72 0.96 -11.39
CA ALA A 271 21.46 0.33 -11.75
C ALA A 271 21.23 -1.05 -11.10
N MET A 272 22.27 -1.90 -11.09
CA MET A 272 22.21 -3.22 -10.45
C MET A 272 22.13 -3.10 -8.92
N ALA A 273 22.79 -2.11 -8.32
CA ALA A 273 22.71 -1.87 -6.89
C ALA A 273 21.31 -1.36 -6.48
N ASP A 274 20.71 -0.47 -7.28
CA ASP A 274 19.34 0.00 -7.10
C ASP A 274 18.34 -1.15 -7.21
N LEU A 275 18.48 -2.01 -8.22
CA LEU A 275 17.65 -3.21 -8.39
C LEU A 275 17.75 -4.14 -7.17
N LYS A 276 18.98 -4.38 -6.68
CA LYS A 276 19.21 -5.19 -5.47
C LYS A 276 18.53 -4.58 -4.25
N ARG A 277 18.61 -3.25 -4.06
CA ARG A 277 17.93 -2.54 -2.97
C ARG A 277 16.41 -2.65 -3.08
N ILE A 278 15.84 -2.50 -4.27
CA ILE A 278 14.40 -2.64 -4.53
C ILE A 278 13.94 -4.07 -4.23
N LEU A 279 14.67 -5.08 -4.71
CA LEU A 279 14.33 -6.48 -4.48
C LEU A 279 14.37 -6.81 -2.99
N ALA A 280 15.44 -6.42 -2.28
CA ALA A 280 15.57 -6.63 -0.84
C ALA A 280 14.44 -5.97 -0.06
N GLY A 281 14.05 -4.74 -0.41
CA GLY A 281 12.94 -4.04 0.23
C GLY A 281 11.56 -4.64 -0.05
N ARG A 282 11.41 -5.39 -1.15
CA ARG A 282 10.14 -6.03 -1.55
C ARG A 282 10.06 -7.52 -1.22
N GLU A 283 11.19 -8.17 -0.94
CA GLU A 283 11.25 -9.61 -0.66
C GLU A 283 10.36 -10.02 0.52
N ALA A 284 10.36 -9.24 1.60
CA ALA A 284 9.50 -9.49 2.77
C ALA A 284 7.99 -9.43 2.45
N PHE A 285 7.61 -8.71 1.39
CA PHE A 285 6.23 -8.66 0.92
C PHE A 285 5.95 -9.77 -0.10
N TYR A 286 6.84 -10.01 -1.06
CA TYR A 286 6.68 -11.11 -2.00
C TYR A 286 6.62 -12.48 -1.31
N SER A 287 7.35 -12.67 -0.21
CA SER A 287 7.33 -13.90 0.57
C SER A 287 6.00 -14.20 1.25
N LYS A 288 5.05 -13.24 1.28
CA LYS A 288 3.68 -13.48 1.75
C LYS A 288 2.82 -14.22 0.71
N ALA A 289 3.36 -14.49 -0.48
CA ALA A 289 2.68 -15.29 -1.50
C ALA A 289 2.46 -16.74 -1.03
N ASP A 290 1.38 -17.37 -1.51
CA ASP A 290 1.02 -18.75 -1.14
C ASP A 290 2.01 -19.79 -1.72
N TYR A 291 2.67 -19.47 -2.84
CA TYR A 291 3.68 -20.32 -3.47
C TYR A 291 4.83 -19.51 -4.05
N VAL A 292 6.05 -20.07 -4.00
CA VAL A 292 7.25 -19.49 -4.60
C VAL A 292 7.73 -20.37 -5.74
N CYS A 293 7.71 -19.83 -6.95
CA CYS A 293 8.24 -20.46 -8.15
C CYS A 293 9.59 -19.82 -8.49
N MET A 294 10.67 -20.58 -8.38
CA MET A 294 11.99 -20.14 -8.82
C MET A 294 12.03 -20.15 -10.34
N THR A 295 12.49 -19.05 -10.93
CA THR A 295 12.67 -18.94 -12.39
C THR A 295 14.14 -18.75 -12.78
N SER A 296 15.02 -18.59 -11.79
CA SER A 296 16.46 -18.45 -12.02
C SER A 296 17.12 -19.79 -12.22
N GLN A 297 18.11 -19.81 -13.12
CA GLN A 297 18.90 -21.00 -13.45
C GLN A 297 18.08 -22.20 -13.98
N LEU A 298 16.80 -21.97 -14.31
CA LEU A 298 15.91 -22.93 -14.94
C LEU A 298 15.57 -22.43 -16.35
N SER A 299 15.38 -23.37 -17.27
CA SER A 299 14.72 -23.07 -18.54
C SER A 299 13.27 -22.64 -18.30
N LEU A 300 12.69 -21.93 -19.26
CA LEU A 300 11.29 -21.54 -19.21
C LEU A 300 10.36 -22.76 -19.04
N SER A 301 10.69 -23.88 -19.68
CA SER A 301 9.92 -25.12 -19.61
C SER A 301 9.94 -25.72 -18.21
N GLU A 302 11.12 -25.83 -17.58
CA GLU A 302 11.26 -26.40 -16.23
C GLU A 302 10.54 -25.55 -15.18
N ALA A 303 10.72 -24.24 -15.23
CA ALA A 303 10.03 -23.32 -14.32
C ALA A 303 8.50 -23.39 -14.50
N PHE A 304 8.04 -23.52 -15.74
CA PHE A 304 6.62 -23.68 -16.05
C PHE A 304 6.07 -25.03 -15.57
N GLU A 305 6.76 -26.14 -15.80
CA GLU A 305 6.33 -27.47 -15.36
C GLU A 305 6.18 -27.54 -13.84
N GLY A 306 7.15 -27.00 -13.09
CA GLY A 306 7.07 -26.93 -11.64
C GLY A 306 5.83 -26.15 -11.16
N LEU A 307 5.56 -25.00 -11.78
CA LEU A 307 4.36 -24.22 -11.47
C LEU A 307 3.07 -24.93 -11.87
N ARG A 308 3.03 -25.50 -13.09
CA ARG A 308 1.87 -26.21 -13.66
C ARG A 308 1.45 -27.35 -12.75
N ASN A 309 2.39 -28.20 -12.34
CA ASN A 309 2.10 -29.35 -11.47
C ASN A 309 1.48 -28.91 -10.15
N HIS A 310 2.09 -27.90 -9.51
CA HIS A 310 1.59 -27.34 -8.26
C HIS A 310 0.17 -26.77 -8.38
N ILE A 311 -0.10 -25.99 -9.45
CA ILE A 311 -1.42 -25.39 -9.66
C ILE A 311 -2.48 -26.44 -10.01
N ARG A 312 -2.12 -27.47 -10.78
CA ARG A 312 -3.04 -28.56 -11.12
C ARG A 312 -3.38 -29.40 -9.88
N GLU A 313 -2.42 -29.67 -9.01
CA GLU A 313 -2.66 -30.31 -7.71
C GLU A 313 -3.62 -29.48 -6.84
N LEU A 314 -3.39 -28.17 -6.74
CA LEU A 314 -4.25 -27.24 -6.01
C LEU A 314 -5.69 -27.19 -6.56
N ALA A 315 -5.84 -27.29 -7.89
CA ALA A 315 -7.14 -27.29 -8.55
C ALA A 315 -7.81 -28.68 -8.59
N GLY A 316 -7.15 -29.74 -8.11
CA GLY A 316 -7.64 -31.12 -8.20
C GLY A 316 -7.71 -31.66 -9.64
N LEU A 317 -6.88 -31.13 -10.54
CA LEU A 317 -6.77 -31.54 -11.94
C LEU A 317 -5.72 -32.65 -12.09
N SER A 318 -5.89 -33.53 -13.09
CA SER A 318 -4.93 -34.61 -13.35
C SER A 318 -3.55 -34.06 -13.76
N LEU A 319 -2.49 -34.61 -13.19
CA LEU A 319 -1.12 -34.42 -13.67
C LEU A 319 -0.97 -35.20 -14.98
N VAL A 320 -0.74 -34.50 -16.10
CA VAL A 320 -0.51 -35.10 -17.42
C VAL A 320 0.91 -34.79 -17.86
#